data_AF-A0A933STS3-F1
#
_entry.id   AF-A0A933STS3-F1
#
_cell.length_a   1.000
_cell.length_b   1.000
_cell.length_c   1.000
_cell.angle_alpha   90.00
_cell.angle_beta   90.00
_cell.angle_gamma   90.00
#
_symmetry.space_group_name_H-M   'P 1'
#
loop_
_entity.id
_entity.type
_entity.pdbx_description
1 polymer ?
#
loop_
_entity_poly.entity_id
_entity_poly.type
_entity_poly.pdbx_seq_one_letter_code
_entity_poly.pdbx_strand_id
1 'polypeptide(L)'
;MNAIEIAIRMETDAINFYREAAEKTKHPVGKKMFLTIAEDEKRHLEMLSQIFKGFNIEIKDVSPMKNVKTIFESMKDEMMQRVEATTDELEAFKIAMQMEKEGVEFYKKAALDAQTEKEKSLFERLVKEEEQHYDIFANTYFFLSDTGNWFMWEEHSIVDGGTPWA
;
A
#
# COMPACT_ATOMS: atom_id res chain seq x y z
N MET A 1 -9.88 -8.11 -22.34
CA MET A 1 -9.95 -8.24 -20.87
C MET A 1 -10.76 -7.07 -20.34
N ASN A 2 -11.66 -7.34 -19.40
CA ASN A 2 -12.38 -6.31 -18.64
C ASN A 2 -11.40 -5.65 -17.65
N ALA A 3 -11.58 -4.37 -17.31
CA ALA A 3 -10.84 -3.66 -16.26
C ALA A 3 -10.75 -4.46 -14.95
N ILE A 4 -11.82 -5.17 -14.55
CA ILE A 4 -11.81 -6.01 -13.34
C ILE A 4 -10.85 -7.19 -13.45
N GLU A 5 -10.71 -7.83 -14.63
CA GLU A 5 -9.76 -8.93 -14.82
C GLU A 5 -8.31 -8.44 -14.74
N ILE A 6 -8.06 -7.23 -15.26
CA ILE A 6 -6.74 -6.61 -15.17
C ILE A 6 -6.43 -6.26 -13.71
N ALA A 7 -7.39 -5.64 -12.99
CA ALA A 7 -7.28 -5.34 -11.57
C ALA A 7 -6.96 -6.59 -10.74
N ILE A 8 -7.71 -7.68 -10.93
CA ILE A 8 -7.47 -8.96 -10.24
C ILE A 8 -6.03 -9.46 -10.44
N ARG A 9 -5.50 -9.33 -11.66
CA ARG A 9 -4.11 -9.72 -11.94
C ARG A 9 -3.12 -8.79 -11.26
N MET A 10 -3.34 -7.48 -11.33
CA MET A 10 -2.47 -6.49 -10.67
C MET A 10 -2.39 -6.75 -9.16
N GLU A 11 -3.54 -6.95 -8.50
CA GLU A 11 -3.58 -7.29 -7.07
C GLU A 11 -2.85 -8.60 -6.77
N THR A 12 -3.05 -9.62 -7.60
CA THR A 12 -2.37 -10.91 -7.42
C THR A 12 -0.85 -10.75 -7.53
N ASP A 13 -0.38 -9.98 -8.51
CA ASP A 13 1.04 -9.73 -8.73
C ASP A 13 1.64 -8.91 -7.57
N ALA A 14 0.93 -7.89 -7.08
CA ALA A 14 1.30 -7.10 -5.90
C ALA A 14 1.42 -7.96 -4.63
N ILE A 15 0.41 -8.78 -4.33
CA ILE A 15 0.42 -9.70 -3.18
C ILE A 15 1.63 -10.64 -3.22
N ASN A 16 1.91 -11.22 -4.39
CA ASN A 16 3.04 -12.13 -4.56
C ASN A 16 4.36 -11.41 -4.33
N PHE A 17 4.53 -10.24 -4.96
CA PHE A 17 5.74 -9.43 -4.81
C PHE A 17 5.96 -9.00 -3.35
N TYR A 18 4.94 -8.47 -2.68
CA TYR A 18 5.06 -8.00 -1.29
C TYR A 18 5.36 -9.13 -0.31
N ARG A 19 4.80 -10.32 -0.52
CA ARG A 19 5.14 -11.50 0.29
C ARG A 19 6.60 -11.92 0.09
N GLU A 20 7.06 -11.98 -1.16
CA GLU A 20 8.45 -12.33 -1.46
C GLU A 20 9.43 -11.28 -0.93
N ALA A 21 9.09 -9.98 -1.07
CA ALA A 21 9.86 -8.88 -0.52
C ALA A 21 9.93 -8.96 1.02
N ALA A 22 8.83 -9.29 1.69
CA ALA A 22 8.81 -9.50 3.14
C ALA A 22 9.67 -10.68 3.60
N GLU A 23 9.77 -11.75 2.82
CA GLU A 23 10.64 -12.90 3.12
C GLU A 23 12.12 -12.53 3.02
N LYS A 24 12.47 -11.69 2.04
CA LYS A 24 13.85 -11.24 1.77
C LYS A 24 14.29 -10.08 2.66
N THR A 25 13.33 -9.31 3.20
CA THR A 25 13.59 -8.19 4.09
C THR A 25 13.90 -8.68 5.51
N LYS A 26 15.11 -8.37 5.99
CA LYS A 26 15.60 -8.61 7.34
C LYS A 26 15.15 -7.51 8.30
N HIS A 27 15.04 -6.27 7.83
CA HIS A 27 14.62 -5.17 8.68
C HIS A 27 13.19 -5.42 9.20
N PRO A 28 12.96 -5.50 10.54
CA PRO A 28 11.67 -5.95 11.09
C PRO A 28 10.51 -5.04 10.69
N VAL A 29 10.73 -3.72 10.71
CA VAL A 29 9.74 -2.71 10.27
C VAL A 29 9.41 -2.88 8.80
N GLY A 30 10.43 -2.92 7.92
CA GLY A 30 10.20 -3.06 6.49
C GLY A 30 9.45 -4.35 6.14
N LYS A 31 9.84 -5.47 6.78
CA LYS A 31 9.12 -6.74 6.66
C LYS A 31 7.65 -6.62 7.08
N LYS A 32 7.38 -5.97 8.22
CA LYS A 32 6.02 -5.78 8.70
C LYS A 32 5.19 -4.91 7.75
N MET A 33 5.78 -3.88 7.15
CA MET A 33 5.07 -3.01 6.20
C MET A 33 4.65 -3.77 4.96
N PHE A 34 5.55 -4.54 4.33
CA PHE A 34 5.21 -5.40 3.20
C PHE A 34 4.09 -6.39 3.53
N LEU A 35 4.16 -7.07 4.68
CA LEU A 35 3.12 -8.02 5.08
C LEU A 35 1.77 -7.34 5.32
N THR A 36 1.77 -6.12 5.84
CA THR A 36 0.53 -5.39 6.14
C THR A 36 -0.17 -4.99 4.86
N ILE A 37 0.57 -4.41 3.92
CA ILE A 37 0.03 -4.01 2.62
C ILE A 37 -0.42 -5.25 1.82
N ALA A 38 0.34 -6.34 1.86
CA ALA A 38 -0.07 -7.60 1.24
C ALA A 38 -1.40 -8.18 1.77
N GLU A 39 -1.80 -7.89 3.01
CA GLU A 39 -3.13 -8.26 3.51
C GLU A 39 -4.22 -7.28 3.04
N ASP A 40 -3.89 -6.00 2.85
CA ASP A 40 -4.81 -5.03 2.24
C ASP A 40 -5.11 -5.39 0.77
N GLU A 41 -4.11 -5.79 -0.01
CA GLU A 41 -4.31 -6.16 -1.44
C GLU A 41 -5.14 -7.43 -1.58
N LYS A 42 -5.03 -8.37 -0.63
CA LYS A 42 -5.93 -9.52 -0.61
C LYS A 42 -7.39 -9.09 -0.44
N ARG A 43 -7.65 -8.10 0.40
CA ARG A 43 -9.00 -7.56 0.56
C ARG A 43 -9.45 -6.88 -0.73
N HIS A 44 -8.58 -6.17 -1.44
CA HIS A 44 -8.90 -5.64 -2.77
C HIS A 44 -9.27 -6.75 -3.75
N LEU A 45 -8.44 -7.79 -3.85
CA LEU A 45 -8.67 -8.96 -4.68
C LEU A 45 -10.01 -9.64 -4.36
N GLU A 46 -10.36 -9.75 -3.08
CA GLU A 46 -11.65 -10.27 -2.63
C GLU A 46 -12.82 -9.39 -3.11
N MET A 47 -12.73 -8.06 -2.94
CA MET A 47 -13.75 -7.12 -3.40
C MET A 47 -13.94 -7.18 -4.92
N LEU A 48 -12.84 -7.15 -5.68
CA LEU A 48 -12.83 -7.26 -7.14
C LEU A 48 -13.43 -8.58 -7.61
N SER A 49 -13.06 -9.69 -6.97
CA SER A 49 -13.59 -11.03 -7.27
C SER A 49 -15.09 -11.13 -7.00
N GLN A 50 -15.60 -10.47 -5.96
CA GLN A 50 -17.02 -10.46 -5.64
C GLN A 50 -17.82 -9.63 -6.65
N ILE A 51 -17.33 -8.47 -7.09
CA ILE A 51 -17.96 -7.72 -8.19
C ILE A 51 -17.95 -8.56 -9.46
N PHE A 52 -16.82 -9.17 -9.82
CA PHE A 52 -16.70 -9.97 -11.04
C PHE A 52 -17.74 -11.10 -11.11
N LYS A 53 -18.06 -11.71 -9.96
CA LYS A 53 -19.07 -12.76 -9.82
C LYS A 53 -20.51 -12.24 -9.74
N GLY A 54 -20.72 -10.93 -9.75
CA GLY A 54 -22.04 -10.30 -9.68
C GLY A 54 -22.66 -10.27 -8.29
N PHE A 55 -21.87 -10.43 -7.22
CA PHE A 55 -22.38 -10.38 -5.84
C PHE A 55 -22.62 -8.93 -5.39
N ASN A 56 -23.57 -8.77 -4.45
CA ASN A 56 -23.73 -7.50 -3.75
C ASN A 56 -22.66 -7.40 -2.66
N ILE A 57 -21.73 -6.45 -2.84
CA ILE A 57 -20.61 -6.21 -1.92
C ILE A 57 -20.96 -5.13 -0.90
N GLU A 58 -20.64 -5.39 0.37
CA GLU A 58 -20.48 -4.34 1.37
C GLU A 58 -19.08 -3.75 1.26
N ILE A 59 -19.00 -2.50 0.84
CA ILE A 59 -17.76 -1.74 0.76
C ILE A 59 -17.37 -1.32 2.19
N LYS A 60 -16.63 -2.18 2.92
CA LYS A 60 -16.24 -1.97 4.33
C LYS A 60 -15.24 -0.85 4.48
N ASP A 61 -15.56 0.28 5.09
CA ASP A 61 -14.62 1.40 5.31
C ASP A 61 -13.39 0.96 6.13
N VAL A 62 -12.23 0.95 5.50
CA VAL A 62 -10.94 0.67 6.13
C VAL A 62 -9.92 1.66 5.59
N SER A 63 -8.96 2.03 6.43
CA SER A 63 -7.89 2.96 6.06
C SER A 63 -6.55 2.30 6.35
N PRO A 64 -5.76 1.98 5.30
CA PRO A 64 -4.39 1.51 5.43
C PRO A 64 -3.55 2.33 6.41
N MET A 65 -3.65 3.66 6.36
CA MET A 65 -2.90 4.54 7.29
C MET A 65 -3.22 4.29 8.77
N LYS A 66 -4.47 3.98 9.12
CA LYS A 66 -4.83 3.64 10.52
C LYS A 66 -4.21 2.32 10.98
N ASN A 67 -4.15 1.33 10.09
CA ASN A 67 -3.52 0.05 10.37
C ASN A 67 -2.01 0.23 10.62
N VAL A 68 -1.34 1.00 9.76
CA VAL A 68 0.09 1.31 9.89
C VAL A 68 0.40 2.10 11.15
N LYS A 69 -0.44 3.08 11.52
CA LYS A 69 -0.29 3.82 12.78
C LYS A 69 -0.29 2.88 14.00
N THR A 70 -1.20 1.90 14.01
CA THR A 70 -1.29 0.91 15.10
C THR A 70 -0.04 0.01 15.14
N ILE A 71 0.49 -0.36 13.98
CA ILE A 71 1.73 -1.15 13.89
C ILE A 71 2.91 -0.35 14.42
N PHE A 72 3.01 0.93 14.05
CA PHE A 72 4.05 1.81 14.55
C PHE A 72 4.05 1.88 16.08
N GLU A 73 2.88 2.11 16.68
CA GLU A 73 2.73 2.14 18.14
C GLU A 73 3.20 0.82 18.78
N SER A 74 2.94 -0.32 18.12
CA SER A 74 3.37 -1.64 18.60
C SER A 74 4.84 -1.96 18.37
N MET A 75 5.50 -1.31 17.39
CA MET A 75 6.88 -1.60 16.98
C MET A 75 7.86 -0.46 17.32
N LYS A 76 7.45 0.44 18.21
CA LYS A 76 8.22 1.64 18.55
C LYS A 76 9.63 1.31 19.01
N ASP A 77 9.80 0.27 19.84
CA ASP A 77 11.09 -0.12 20.38
C ASP A 77 12.01 -0.72 19.32
N GLU A 78 11.48 -1.54 18.39
CA GLU A 78 12.23 -2.05 17.24
C GLU A 78 12.64 -0.94 16.28
N MET A 79 11.83 0.11 16.13
CA MET A 79 12.16 1.28 15.32
C MET A 79 13.29 2.12 15.92
N MET A 80 13.44 2.10 17.25
CA MET A 80 14.55 2.78 17.94
C MET A 80 15.86 2.00 17.85
N GLN A 81 15.84 0.74 17.42
CA GLN A 81 17.04 -0.04 17.18
C GLN A 81 17.61 0.33 15.80
N ARG A 82 18.89 0.72 15.78
CA ARG A 82 19.61 1.04 14.53
C ARG A 82 19.98 -0.25 13.78
N VAL A 83 19.02 -0.78 13.04
CA VAL A 83 19.24 -1.84 12.05
C VAL A 83 19.38 -1.15 10.70
N GLU A 84 20.55 -1.25 10.07
CA GLU A 84 20.74 -0.72 8.72
C GLU A 84 20.00 -1.58 7.71
N ALA A 85 19.22 -0.95 6.84
CA ALA A 85 18.63 -1.61 5.69
C ALA A 85 19.68 -1.81 4.59
N THR A 86 19.58 -2.91 3.84
CA THR A 86 20.44 -3.17 2.69
C THR A 86 19.94 -2.40 1.46
N THR A 87 20.83 -2.21 0.48
CA THR A 87 20.46 -1.63 -0.82
C THR A 87 19.34 -2.42 -1.51
N ASP A 88 19.35 -3.75 -1.39
CA ASP A 88 18.33 -4.62 -2.00
C ASP A 88 16.97 -4.44 -1.32
N GLU A 89 16.94 -4.24 0.00
CA GLU A 89 15.71 -3.92 0.73
C GLU A 89 15.14 -2.57 0.28
N LEU A 90 15.99 -1.54 0.21
CA LEU A 90 15.60 -0.21 -0.26
C LEU A 90 15.08 -0.22 -1.71
N GLU A 91 15.67 -1.05 -2.57
CA GLU A 91 15.21 -1.19 -3.94
C GLU A 91 13.83 -1.89 -4.03
N ALA A 92 13.56 -2.88 -3.17
CA ALA A 92 12.24 -3.51 -3.09
C ALA A 92 11.15 -2.48 -2.73
N PHE A 93 11.44 -1.52 -1.84
CA PHE A 93 10.51 -0.43 -1.51
C PHE A 93 10.25 0.49 -2.70
N LYS A 94 11.26 0.82 -3.51
CA LYS A 94 11.05 1.64 -4.72
C LYS A 94 10.19 0.92 -5.75
N ILE A 95 10.41 -0.38 -5.94
CA ILE A 95 9.58 -1.19 -6.84
C ILE A 95 8.14 -1.18 -6.35
N ALA A 96 7.91 -1.38 -5.05
CA ALA A 96 6.58 -1.30 -4.46
C ALA A 96 5.91 0.07 -4.70
N MET A 97 6.61 1.17 -4.43
CA MET A 97 6.12 2.52 -4.74
C MET A 97 5.74 2.69 -6.21
N GLN A 98 6.50 2.10 -7.13
CA GLN A 98 6.20 2.15 -8.56
C GLN A 98 4.94 1.34 -8.89
N MET A 99 4.77 0.16 -8.29
CA MET A 99 3.58 -0.69 -8.45
C MET A 99 2.32 0.03 -7.96
N GLU A 100 2.35 0.62 -6.75
CA GLU A 100 1.25 1.41 -6.19
C GLU A 100 0.86 2.57 -7.11
N LYS A 101 1.87 3.30 -7.62
CA LYS A 101 1.63 4.42 -8.54
C LYS A 101 0.97 3.96 -9.84
N GLU A 102 1.36 2.81 -10.38
CA GLU A 102 0.72 2.21 -11.55
C GLU A 102 -0.71 1.75 -11.24
N GLY A 103 -0.96 1.21 -10.04
CA GLY A 103 -2.28 0.89 -9.50
C GLY A 103 -3.20 2.11 -9.45
N VAL A 104 -2.74 3.21 -8.85
CA VAL A 104 -3.46 4.50 -8.79
C VAL A 104 -3.89 4.97 -10.18
N GLU A 105 -2.96 5.04 -11.13
CA GLU A 105 -3.25 5.54 -12.48
C GLU A 105 -4.22 4.61 -13.22
N PHE A 106 -4.08 3.30 -13.04
CA PHE A 106 -4.99 2.33 -13.59
C PHE A 106 -6.41 2.50 -13.02
N TYR A 107 -6.56 2.57 -11.70
CA TYR A 107 -7.86 2.68 -11.06
C TYR A 107 -8.54 4.02 -11.32
N LYS A 108 -7.80 5.13 -11.43
CA LYS A 108 -8.34 6.42 -11.88
C LYS A 108 -8.99 6.29 -13.25
N LYS A 109 -8.32 5.62 -14.19
CA LYS A 109 -8.88 5.38 -15.52
C LYS A 109 -10.08 4.41 -15.47
N ALA A 110 -9.98 3.33 -14.71
CA ALA A 110 -11.05 2.35 -14.58
C ALA A 110 -12.32 2.96 -13.97
N ALA A 111 -12.19 3.90 -13.03
CA ALA A 111 -13.31 4.64 -12.46
C ALA A 111 -14.03 5.53 -13.48
N LEU A 112 -13.28 6.17 -14.39
CA LEU A 112 -13.85 6.98 -15.47
C LEU A 112 -14.60 6.13 -16.51
N ASP A 113 -14.08 4.94 -16.80
CA ASP A 113 -14.63 4.01 -17.80
C ASP A 113 -15.68 3.04 -17.20
N ALA A 114 -15.97 3.13 -15.91
CA ALA A 114 -16.88 2.23 -15.19
C ALA A 114 -18.30 2.26 -15.76
N GLN A 115 -18.92 1.08 -15.87
CA GLN A 115 -20.25 0.94 -16.48
C GLN A 115 -21.38 1.04 -15.45
N THR A 116 -21.05 0.89 -14.17
CA THR A 116 -22.00 0.96 -13.07
C THR A 116 -21.46 1.84 -11.95
N GLU A 117 -22.36 2.50 -11.21
CA GLU A 117 -21.98 3.28 -10.02
C GLU A 117 -21.26 2.44 -8.96
N LYS A 118 -21.55 1.13 -8.90
CA LYS A 118 -20.88 0.20 -7.98
C LYS A 118 -19.41 -0.01 -8.36
N GLU A 119 -19.13 -0.26 -9.64
CA GLU A 119 -17.76 -0.38 -10.15
C GLU A 119 -17.00 0.93 -9.96
N LYS A 120 -17.62 2.05 -10.31
CA LYS A 120 -17.02 3.37 -10.13
C LYS A 120 -16.65 3.63 -8.67
N SER A 121 -17.58 3.39 -7.75
CA SER A 121 -17.35 3.57 -6.31
C SER A 121 -16.25 2.65 -5.77
N LEU A 122 -16.16 1.41 -6.28
CA LEU A 122 -15.05 0.52 -5.92
C LEU A 122 -13.72 1.07 -6.42
N PHE A 123 -13.61 1.46 -7.69
CA PHE A 123 -12.36 1.95 -8.25
C PHE A 123 -11.91 3.27 -7.61
N GLU A 124 -12.83 4.23 -7.39
CA GLU A 124 -12.50 5.48 -6.67
C GLU A 124 -12.00 5.22 -5.24
N ARG A 125 -12.49 4.15 -4.62
CA ARG A 125 -12.01 3.72 -3.32
C ARG A 125 -10.61 3.09 -3.41
N LEU A 126 -10.40 2.18 -4.36
CA LEU A 126 -9.09 1.55 -4.56
C LEU A 126 -8.02 2.62 -4.81
N VAL A 127 -8.29 3.63 -5.66
CA VAL A 127 -7.40 4.79 -5.85
C VAL A 127 -6.93 5.39 -4.52
N LYS A 128 -7.82 5.62 -3.56
CA LYS A 128 -7.47 6.21 -2.27
C LYS A 128 -6.64 5.28 -1.40
N GLU A 129 -6.86 3.98 -1.49
CA GLU A 129 -6.12 2.98 -0.72
C GLU A 129 -4.70 2.81 -1.30
N GLU A 130 -4.55 2.69 -2.62
CA GLU A 130 -3.24 2.67 -3.30
C GLU A 130 -2.42 3.95 -3.05
N GLU A 131 -3.06 5.13 -3.05
CA GLU A 131 -2.39 6.39 -2.71
C GLU A 131 -1.83 6.35 -1.27
N GLN A 132 -2.57 5.76 -0.33
CA GLN A 132 -2.10 5.57 1.04
C GLN A 132 -0.97 4.52 1.12
N HIS A 133 -1.06 3.43 0.37
CA HIS A 133 -0.01 2.41 0.29
C HIS A 133 1.29 2.98 -0.27
N TYR A 134 1.22 3.79 -1.32
CA TYR A 134 2.36 4.55 -1.85
C TYR A 134 3.02 5.39 -0.76
N ASP A 135 2.24 6.18 -0.02
CA ASP A 135 2.77 7.03 1.05
C ASP A 135 3.41 6.20 2.16
N ILE A 136 2.81 5.06 2.54
CA ILE A 136 3.37 4.15 3.54
C ILE A 136 4.73 3.61 3.06
N PHE A 137 4.84 3.15 1.81
CA PHE A 137 6.10 2.66 1.27
C PHE A 137 7.14 3.77 1.13
N ALA A 138 6.76 4.96 0.68
CA ALA A 138 7.65 6.11 0.59
C ALA A 138 8.22 6.49 1.96
N ASN A 139 7.36 6.62 2.97
CA ASN A 139 7.77 6.96 4.32
C ASN A 139 8.66 5.88 4.94
N THR A 140 8.36 4.60 4.68
CA THR A 140 9.19 3.48 5.12
C THR A 140 10.55 3.50 4.42
N TYR A 141 10.59 3.76 3.11
CA TYR A 141 11.83 3.92 2.36
C TYR A 141 12.71 5.02 2.96
N PHE A 142 12.15 6.21 3.19
CA PHE A 142 12.90 7.32 3.78
C PHE A 142 13.43 6.96 5.18
N PHE A 143 12.59 6.35 6.02
CA PHE A 143 12.98 5.87 7.34
C PHE A 143 14.15 4.87 7.30
N LEU A 144 14.13 3.93 6.35
CA LEU A 144 15.18 2.92 6.21
C LEU A 144 16.45 3.44 5.52
N SER A 145 16.32 4.46 4.66
CA SER A 145 17.43 5.01 3.88
C SER A 145 18.31 6.00 4.65
N ASP A 146 17.77 6.61 5.71
CA ASP A 146 18.49 7.60 6.52
C ASP A 146 18.58 7.14 7.99
N THR A 147 19.80 7.00 8.51
CA THR A 147 20.12 6.38 9.81
C THR A 147 19.64 7.13 11.07
N GLY A 148 18.68 8.05 10.96
CA GLY A 148 18.18 8.77 12.12
C GLY A 148 17.32 10.02 11.94
N ASN A 149 16.80 10.35 10.75
CA ASN A 149 15.82 11.43 10.64
C ASN A 149 14.40 10.96 10.94
N TRP A 150 14.17 10.70 12.23
CA TRP A 150 12.86 10.70 12.88
C TRP A 150 12.09 12.04 12.68
N PHE A 151 12.81 13.10 12.31
CA PHE A 151 12.34 14.48 12.21
C PHE A 151 11.23 14.76 11.18
N MET A 152 10.97 13.85 10.23
CA MET A 152 9.90 14.03 9.23
C MET A 152 8.51 13.57 9.73
N TRP A 153 8.44 12.82 10.83
CA TRP A 153 7.18 12.29 11.39
C TRP A 153 6.62 13.11 12.58
N GLU A 154 7.46 13.82 13.34
CA GLU A 154 7.01 14.69 14.44
C GLU A 154 6.35 15.99 13.97
N GLU A 155 6.72 16.49 12.79
CA GLU A 155 6.05 17.62 12.14
C GLU A 155 5.11 17.14 11.02
N HIS A 156 3.92 16.70 11.42
CA HIS A 156 2.65 16.73 10.64
C HIS A 156 2.50 15.97 9.30
N SER A 157 3.54 15.48 8.61
CA SER A 157 3.35 15.02 7.23
C SER A 157 2.64 13.67 7.07
N ILE A 158 2.94 12.66 7.88
CA ILE A 158 2.34 11.32 7.68
C ILE A 158 0.96 11.16 8.33
N VAL A 159 0.64 11.98 9.34
CA VAL A 159 -0.66 11.92 9.99
C VAL A 159 -1.74 12.64 9.18
N ASP A 160 -1.35 13.63 8.36
CA ASP A 160 -2.26 14.46 7.56
C ASP A 160 -2.30 14.08 6.07
N GLY A 161 -1.59 13.03 5.62
CA GLY A 161 -1.55 12.63 4.21
C GLY A 161 -0.88 13.68 3.30
N GLY A 162 0.07 14.45 3.86
CA GLY A 162 0.79 15.47 3.12
C GLY A 162 1.83 14.83 2.21
N THR A 163 1.60 14.90 0.90
CA THR A 163 2.58 14.44 -0.09
C THR A 163 3.85 15.30 -0.02
N PRO A 164 5.06 14.73 -0.20
CA PRO A 164 6.33 15.47 -0.10
C PRO A 164 6.60 16.49 -1.23
N TRP A 165 5.64 16.72 -2.14
CA TRP A 165 5.83 17.51 -3.36
C TRP A 165 4.92 18.74 -3.45
N ALA A 166 4.31 19.15 -2.33
CA ALA A 166 3.55 20.40 -2.23
C ALA A 166 4.46 21.62 -2.05
#